data_AF-A0ABD5BNL5-F1
#
_entry.id   AF-A0ABD5BNL5-F1
#
_cell.length_a   1.000
_cell.length_b   1.000
_cell.length_c   1.000
_cell.angle_alpha   90.00
_cell.angle_beta   90.00
_cell.angle_gamma   90.00
#
_symmetry.space_group_name_H-M   'P 1'
#
loop_
_entity.id
_entity.type
_entity.pdbx_description
1 polymer ?
#
loop_
_entity_poly.entity_id
_entity_poly.type
_entity_poly.pdbx_seq_one_letter_code
_entity_poly.pdbx_strand_id
1 'polypeptide(L)'
;MTLKNIAAAIVASLLLSGCQHAAKSAPDAATQRDQLSSLVGAGQFLRDRCNRADIPAGDKLAAAALQEAKEKDWTPALNRAQLLAAGKHVAAQLEADATPLQEKCRGLNRSLAPFLAQLR
;
A
#
# COMPACT_ATOMS: atom_id res chain seq x y z
N MET A 1 -18.67 -69.28 3.57
CA MET A 1 -18.50 -68.12 4.47
C MET A 1 -17.61 -67.10 3.77
N THR A 2 -18.11 -65.88 3.68
CA THR A 2 -17.61 -64.70 2.94
C THR A 2 -16.45 -63.99 3.63
N LEU A 3 -15.49 -63.45 2.86
CA LEU A 3 -14.75 -62.19 3.15
C LEU A 3 -13.89 -61.83 1.90
N LYS A 4 -14.36 -61.06 0.91
CA LYS A 4 -14.38 -59.59 0.74
C LYS A 4 -13.01 -58.85 0.86
N ASN A 5 -12.60 -58.30 -0.29
CA ASN A 5 -11.56 -57.29 -0.58
C ASN A 5 -11.29 -56.21 0.47
N ILE A 6 -10.02 -55.80 0.63
CA ILE A 6 -9.59 -54.41 0.94
C ILE A 6 -8.18 -54.22 0.34
N ALA A 7 -8.00 -53.72 -0.88
CA ALA A 7 -8.00 -52.31 -1.31
C ALA A 7 -6.93 -51.44 -0.60
N ALA A 8 -5.88 -51.13 -1.38
CA ALA A 8 -4.97 -49.99 -1.34
C ALA A 8 -5.05 -48.99 -0.16
N ALA A 9 -3.91 -48.80 0.52
CA ALA A 9 -3.56 -47.58 1.26
C ALA A 9 -2.14 -47.18 0.76
N ILE A 10 -1.87 -46.15 -0.07
CA ILE A 10 -2.35 -44.75 -0.12
C ILE A 10 -2.28 -44.13 1.29
N VAL A 11 -1.54 -43.06 1.59
CA VAL A 11 -0.69 -42.13 0.85
C VAL A 11 0.08 -41.35 1.93
N ALA A 12 1.25 -40.86 1.54
CA ALA A 12 2.02 -39.76 2.10
C ALA A 12 1.48 -39.05 3.37
N SER A 13 2.23 -39.20 4.46
CA SER A 13 2.29 -38.21 5.54
C SER A 13 2.94 -36.93 5.01
N LEU A 14 2.17 -36.15 4.24
CA LEU A 14 2.54 -34.81 3.86
C LEU A 14 2.52 -33.93 5.12
N LEU A 15 3.69 -33.41 5.42
CA LEU A 15 3.99 -32.37 6.39
C LEU A 15 3.04 -31.17 6.18
N LEU A 16 1.95 -31.09 6.95
CA LEU A 16 1.24 -29.82 7.14
C LEU A 16 2.00 -28.98 8.18
N SER A 17 3.17 -28.46 7.81
CA SER A 17 3.66 -27.22 8.41
C SER A 17 2.82 -26.08 7.85
N GLY A 18 1.60 -25.94 8.36
CA GLY A 18 0.81 -24.74 8.15
C GLY A 18 1.57 -23.57 8.76
N CYS A 19 2.04 -22.63 7.93
CA CYS A 19 2.49 -21.35 8.43
C CYS A 19 1.33 -20.74 9.21
N GLN A 20 1.46 -20.70 10.54
CA GLN A 20 0.63 -19.87 11.39
C GLN A 20 0.84 -18.44 10.90
N HIS A 21 -0.03 -17.97 10.02
CA HIS A 21 -0.13 -16.55 9.68
C HIS A 21 -0.65 -15.87 10.93
N ALA A 22 0.27 -15.51 11.83
CA ALA A 22 -0.03 -14.57 12.90
C ALA A 22 -0.67 -13.36 12.22
N ALA A 23 -1.90 -13.03 12.62
CA ALA A 23 -2.59 -11.85 12.14
C ALA A 23 -1.62 -10.66 12.29
N LYS A 24 -1.29 -10.01 11.16
CA LYS A 24 -0.34 -8.91 11.16
C LYS A 24 -1.00 -7.76 11.93
N SER A 25 -0.55 -7.51 13.15
CA SER A 25 -1.01 -6.37 13.95
C SER A 25 -0.85 -5.08 13.14
N ALA A 26 -1.79 -4.14 13.30
CA ALA A 26 -1.70 -2.84 12.65
C ALA A 26 -0.35 -2.19 12.98
N PRO A 27 0.30 -1.50 12.01
CA PRO A 27 1.52 -0.75 12.29
C PRO A 27 1.27 0.32 13.35
N ASP A 28 2.33 0.79 14.02
CA ASP A 28 2.22 1.92 14.94
C ASP A 28 1.78 3.21 14.22
N ALA A 29 1.28 4.20 14.98
CA ALA A 29 0.74 5.43 14.43
C ALA A 29 1.74 6.26 13.62
N ALA A 30 3.05 6.17 13.90
CA ALA A 30 4.08 6.87 13.13
C ALA A 30 4.28 6.18 11.78
N THR A 31 4.39 4.85 11.76
CA THR A 31 4.47 4.07 10.54
C THR A 31 3.23 4.28 9.64
N GLN A 32 2.03 4.31 10.23
CA GLN A 32 0.80 4.62 9.48
C GLN A 32 0.89 6.02 8.83
N ARG A 33 1.31 7.03 9.59
CA ARG A 33 1.50 8.40 9.08
C ARG A 33 2.50 8.46 7.93
N ASP A 34 3.63 7.78 8.06
CA ASP A 34 4.70 7.83 7.06
C ASP A 34 4.26 7.16 5.76
N GLN A 35 3.54 6.04 5.86
CA GLN A 35 2.98 5.35 4.69
C GLN A 35 1.90 6.20 3.99
N LEU A 36 0.96 6.75 4.75
CA LEU A 36 -0.11 7.57 4.18
C LEU A 36 0.44 8.87 3.57
N SER A 37 1.38 9.53 4.24
CA SER A 37 2.00 10.76 3.70
C SER A 37 2.83 10.45 2.45
N SER A 38 3.46 9.28 2.38
CA SER A 38 4.14 8.81 1.17
C SER A 38 3.18 8.64 -0.01
N LEU A 39 1.99 8.07 0.19
CA LEU A 39 0.97 7.95 -0.86
C LEU A 39 0.54 9.33 -1.39
N VAL A 40 0.27 10.27 -0.49
CA VAL A 40 -0.13 11.64 -0.87
C VAL A 40 0.99 12.37 -1.59
N GLY A 41 2.20 12.37 -1.03
CA GLY A 41 3.34 13.08 -1.58
C GLY A 41 3.81 12.52 -2.92
N ALA A 42 3.91 11.19 -3.04
CA ALA A 42 4.28 10.56 -4.30
C ALA A 42 3.19 10.73 -5.37
N GLY A 43 1.91 10.69 -5.00
CA GLY A 43 0.81 10.97 -5.91
C GLY A 43 0.86 12.40 -6.44
N GLN A 44 1.11 13.37 -5.55
CA GLN A 44 1.28 14.76 -5.93
C GLN A 44 2.53 14.96 -6.81
N PHE A 45 3.64 14.33 -6.47
CA PHE A 45 4.86 14.39 -7.30
C PHE A 45 4.62 13.83 -8.71
N LEU A 46 3.93 12.69 -8.84
CA LEU A 46 3.57 12.13 -10.14
C LEU A 46 2.74 13.11 -10.98
N ARG A 47 1.75 13.75 -10.35
CA ARG A 47 0.91 14.76 -11.01
C ARG A 47 1.75 15.94 -11.52
N ASP A 48 2.56 16.52 -10.64
CA ASP A 48 3.22 17.80 -10.88
C ASP A 48 4.51 17.66 -11.72
N ARG A 49 5.18 16.50 -11.67
CA ARG A 49 6.52 16.29 -12.26
C ARG A 49 6.58 15.18 -13.31
N CYS A 50 5.59 14.29 -13.35
CA CYS A 50 5.59 13.10 -14.23
C CYS A 50 4.46 13.08 -15.27
N ASN A 51 3.87 14.23 -15.58
CA ASN A 51 2.80 14.39 -16.59
C ASN A 51 1.56 13.50 -16.31
N ARG A 52 1.26 13.20 -15.05
CA ARG A 52 0.07 12.42 -14.65
C ARG A 52 -1.11 13.32 -14.30
N ALA A 53 -1.62 14.05 -15.30
CA ALA A 53 -2.75 14.97 -15.13
C ALA A 53 -4.06 14.26 -14.72
N ASP A 54 -4.14 12.94 -14.88
CA ASP A 54 -5.23 12.10 -14.41
C ASP A 54 -5.26 11.94 -12.88
N ILE A 55 -4.15 12.22 -12.19
CA ILE A 55 -4.10 12.18 -10.72
C ILE A 55 -4.72 13.46 -10.15
N PRO A 56 -5.69 13.36 -9.21
CA PRO A 56 -6.36 14.53 -8.64
C PRO A 56 -5.44 15.36 -7.72
N ALA A 57 -5.91 16.55 -7.32
CA ALA A 57 -5.15 17.44 -6.45
C ALA A 57 -4.93 16.84 -5.04
N GLY A 58 -3.93 17.38 -4.32
CA GLY A 58 -3.47 16.90 -3.02
C GLY A 58 -4.59 16.65 -2.00
N ASP A 59 -5.61 17.52 -1.93
CA ASP A 59 -6.72 17.33 -1.00
C ASP A 59 -7.46 16.01 -1.24
N LYS A 60 -7.74 15.65 -2.51
CA LYS A 60 -8.41 14.38 -2.85
C LYS A 60 -7.49 13.19 -2.56
N LEU A 61 -6.19 13.32 -2.81
CA LEU A 61 -5.20 12.30 -2.45
C LEU A 61 -5.19 12.05 -0.93
N ALA A 62 -5.21 13.11 -0.12
CA ALA A 62 -5.27 12.99 1.34
C ALA A 62 -6.57 12.37 1.85
N ALA A 63 -7.71 12.66 1.21
CA ALA A 63 -8.96 11.95 1.53
C ALA A 63 -8.87 10.46 1.22
N ALA A 64 -8.36 10.10 0.05
CA ALA A 64 -8.25 8.70 -0.36
C ALA A 64 -7.27 7.92 0.54
N ALA A 65 -6.15 8.54 0.94
CA ALA A 65 -5.23 7.93 1.89
C ALA A 65 -5.89 7.69 3.27
N LEU A 66 -6.70 8.62 3.78
CA LEU A 66 -7.46 8.38 5.01
C LEU A 66 -8.54 7.30 4.84
N GLN A 67 -9.16 7.20 3.65
CA GLN A 67 -10.09 6.13 3.33
C GLN A 67 -9.39 4.77 3.29
N GLU A 68 -8.19 4.69 2.72
CA GLU A 68 -7.37 3.48 2.74
C GLU A 68 -6.97 3.08 4.17
N ALA A 69 -6.66 4.05 5.04
CA ALA A 69 -6.42 3.78 6.45
C ALA A 69 -7.66 3.15 7.11
N LYS A 70 -8.85 3.70 6.84
CA LYS A 70 -10.12 3.18 7.36
C LYS A 70 -10.39 1.75 6.89
N GLU A 71 -10.12 1.42 5.63
CA GLU A 71 -10.28 0.08 5.07
C GLU A 71 -9.31 -0.96 5.68
N LYS A 72 -8.20 -0.50 6.25
CA LYS A 72 -7.23 -1.33 6.99
C LYS A 72 -7.47 -1.33 8.50
N ASP A 73 -8.56 -0.74 8.97
CA ASP A 73 -8.85 -0.51 10.40
C ASP A 73 -7.72 0.26 11.12
N TRP A 74 -7.05 1.16 10.41
CA TRP A 74 -6.00 2.02 10.96
C TRP A 74 -6.58 3.31 11.52
N THR A 75 -6.03 3.74 12.66
CA THR A 75 -6.37 5.00 13.32
C THR A 75 -5.13 5.91 13.34
N PRO A 76 -4.73 6.48 12.20
CA PRO A 76 -3.56 7.33 12.13
C PRO A 76 -3.82 8.59 12.96
N ALA A 77 -2.82 9.01 13.76
CA ALA A 77 -2.91 10.16 14.65
C ALA A 77 -2.77 11.50 13.89
N LEU A 78 -3.54 11.67 12.82
CA LEU A 78 -3.50 12.84 11.94
C LEU A 78 -4.82 13.05 11.20
N ASN A 79 -5.21 14.31 11.03
CA ASN A 79 -6.34 14.68 10.20
C ASN A 79 -5.92 14.93 8.74
N ARG A 80 -6.89 15.20 7.87
CA ARG A 80 -6.66 15.41 6.42
C ARG A 80 -5.69 16.56 6.12
N ALA A 81 -5.76 17.67 6.85
CA ALA A 81 -4.90 18.82 6.64
C ALA A 81 -3.46 18.52 7.06
N GLN A 82 -3.27 17.82 8.19
CA GLN A 82 -1.96 17.35 8.64
C GLN A 82 -1.37 16.33 7.65
N LEU A 83 -2.20 15.45 7.10
CA LEU A 83 -1.77 14.49 6.08
C LEU A 83 -1.30 15.18 4.81
N LEU A 84 -2.06 16.17 4.34
CA LEU A 84 -1.68 16.96 3.18
C LEU A 84 -0.36 17.70 3.40
N ALA A 85 -0.17 18.31 4.58
CA ALA A 85 1.08 18.97 4.91
C ALA A 85 2.27 17.99 4.92
N ALA A 86 2.09 16.81 5.53
CA ALA A 86 3.10 15.75 5.51
C ALA A 86 3.40 15.26 4.09
N GLY A 87 2.37 15.06 3.26
CA GLY A 87 2.53 14.67 1.86
C GLY A 87 3.28 15.72 1.03
N LYS A 88 3.03 17.03 1.26
CA LYS A 88 3.82 18.11 0.64
C LYS A 88 5.29 18.04 1.03
N HIS A 89 5.60 17.70 2.28
CA HIS A 89 6.99 17.48 2.71
C HIS A 89 7.64 16.32 1.96
N VAL A 90 6.94 15.18 1.82
CA VAL A 90 7.43 14.04 1.02
C VAL A 90 7.64 14.43 -0.45
N ALA A 91 6.72 15.18 -1.05
CA ALA A 91 6.89 15.64 -2.43
C ALA A 91 8.13 16.54 -2.59
N ALA A 92 8.41 17.41 -1.61
CA ALA A 92 9.62 18.23 -1.60
C ALA A 92 10.90 17.39 -1.43
N GLN A 93 10.87 16.32 -0.62
CA GLN A 93 11.98 15.38 -0.51
C GLN A 93 12.22 14.63 -1.83
N LEU A 94 11.16 14.19 -2.50
CA LEU A 94 11.24 13.58 -3.84
C LEU A 94 11.81 14.55 -4.89
N GLU A 95 11.54 15.85 -4.77
CA GLU A 95 12.13 16.87 -5.65
C GLU A 95 13.63 17.03 -5.38
N ALA A 96 14.05 17.05 -4.11
CA ALA A 96 15.44 17.23 -3.69
C ALA A 96 16.33 15.99 -3.89
N ASP A 97 15.74 14.79 -3.96
CA ASP A 97 16.47 13.54 -4.17
C ASP A 97 17.25 13.55 -5.51
N ALA A 98 18.43 12.94 -5.56
CA ALA A 98 19.30 12.99 -6.74
C ALA A 98 18.93 11.97 -7.83
N THR A 99 17.98 11.06 -7.58
CA THR A 99 17.58 10.04 -8.56
C THR A 99 17.02 10.72 -9.82
N PRO A 100 17.39 10.26 -11.04
CA PRO A 100 16.87 10.84 -12.28
C PRO A 100 15.34 10.88 -12.31
N LEU A 101 14.77 11.99 -12.78
CA LEU A 101 13.31 12.19 -12.81
C LEU A 101 12.58 11.01 -13.47
N GLN A 102 13.09 10.52 -14.60
CA GLN A 102 12.49 9.39 -15.32
C GLN A 102 12.44 8.12 -14.46
N GLU A 103 13.47 7.86 -13.65
CA GLU A 103 13.52 6.72 -12.76
C GLU A 103 12.54 6.88 -11.59
N LYS A 104 12.47 8.06 -10.97
CA LYS A 104 11.45 8.38 -9.95
C LYS A 104 10.04 8.15 -10.51
N CYS A 105 9.73 8.74 -11.66
CA CYS A 105 8.42 8.61 -12.29
C CYS A 105 8.08 7.16 -12.60
N ARG A 106 9.01 6.38 -13.17
CA ARG A 106 8.80 4.94 -13.44
C ARG A 106 8.57 4.14 -12.16
N GLY A 107 9.42 4.36 -11.15
CA GLY A 107 9.34 3.67 -9.86
C GLY A 107 8.03 3.95 -9.14
N LEU A 108 7.68 5.22 -9.01
CA LEU A 108 6.45 5.67 -8.34
C LEU A 108 5.20 5.27 -9.12
N ASN A 109 5.18 5.37 -10.46
CA ASN A 109 4.03 4.90 -11.25
C ASN A 109 3.72 3.43 -11.00
N ARG A 110 4.76 2.59 -10.85
CA ARG A 110 4.59 1.16 -10.55
C ARG A 110 4.13 0.94 -9.11
N SER A 111 4.75 1.57 -8.12
CA SER A 111 4.44 1.34 -6.71
C SER A 111 3.08 1.92 -6.29
N LEU A 112 2.68 3.07 -6.85
CA LEU A 112 1.41 3.73 -6.53
C LEU A 112 0.23 3.21 -7.36
N ALA A 113 0.43 2.31 -8.33
CA ALA A 113 -0.65 1.85 -9.20
C ALA A 113 -1.90 1.36 -8.44
N PRO A 114 -1.81 0.56 -7.35
CA PRO A 114 -2.98 0.16 -6.57
C PRO A 114 -3.69 1.35 -5.91
N PHE A 115 -2.92 2.23 -5.28
CA PHE A 115 -3.44 3.45 -4.64
C PHE A 115 -4.15 4.37 -5.63
N LEU A 116 -3.61 4.53 -6.84
CA LEU A 116 -4.20 5.41 -7.85
C LEU A 116 -5.42 4.78 -8.54
N ALA A 117 -5.53 3.45 -8.56
CA ALA A 117 -6.67 2.76 -9.15
C ALA A 117 -7.97 3.05 -8.40
N GLN A 118 -7.92 3.26 -7.08
CA GLN A 118 -9.09 3.59 -6.26
C GLN A 118 -9.58 5.05 -6.43
N LEU A 119 -8.83 5.90 -7.13
CA LEU A 119 -9.16 7.32 -7.33
C LEU A 119 -10.02 7.57 -8.59
N ARG A 120 -10.25 6.53 -9.39
CA ARG A 120 -10.96 6.60 -10.67
C ARG A 120 -12.45 6.45 -10.51
#